data_AF-A0ABD3ZE19-F1
#
_entry.id   AF-A0ABD3ZE19-F1
#
_cell.length_a   1.000
_cell.length_b   1.000
_cell.length_c   1.000
_cell.angle_alpha   90.00
_cell.angle_beta   90.00
_cell.angle_gamma   90.00
#
_symmetry.space_group_name_H-M   'P 1'
#
loop_
_entity.id
_entity.type
_entity.pdbx_description
1 polymer ?
#
loop_
_entity_poly.entity_id
_entity_poly.type
_entity_poly.pdbx_seq_one_letter_code
_entity_poly.pdbx_strand_id
1 'polypeptide(L)'
;MNILVRIFVAILDFFVIKNKKKIAFPCINDNEWRGNCAFLHKYIDYNLKKDYTVYVLCGKKSMLLIDSDTKENAVYIYSFRGIWHLLTSGIVIYHHGPLAGLIPLTSFRRLNYHINHGIHFKKVELALDPHSEELKN
;
A
#
# COMPACT_ATOMS: atom_id res chain seq x y z
N MET A 1 2.97 12.20 10.23
CA MET A 1 2.08 11.70 11.30
C MET A 1 2.89 11.36 12.54
N ASN A 2 2.53 11.89 13.71
CA ASN A 2 3.21 11.68 15.00
C ASN A 2 3.19 10.20 15.40
N ILE A 3 4.23 9.72 16.11
CA ILE A 3 4.38 8.33 16.60
C ILE A 3 3.14 7.86 17.39
N LEU A 4 2.57 8.72 18.23
CA LEU A 4 1.37 8.39 19.03
C LEU A 4 0.16 8.08 18.14
N VAL A 5 -0.01 8.85 17.06
CA VAL A 5 -1.09 8.64 16.09
C VAL A 5 -0.86 7.33 15.33
N ARG A 6 0.39 6.96 15.02
CA ARG A 6 0.69 5.67 14.38
C ARG A 6 0.33 4.50 15.28
N ILE A 7 0.67 4.57 16.57
CA ILE A 7 0.33 3.54 17.57
C ILE A 7 -1.19 3.43 17.69
N PHE A 8 -1.89 4.55 17.81
CA PHE A 8 -3.35 4.57 17.89
C PHE A 8 -4.00 3.92 16.65
N VAL A 9 -3.55 4.27 15.45
CA VAL A 9 -4.05 3.68 14.20
C VAL A 9 -3.75 2.18 14.13
N ALA A 10 -2.59 1.73 14.61
CA ALA A 10 -2.25 0.30 14.68
C ALA A 10 -3.15 -0.47 15.65
N ILE A 11 -3.47 0.12 16.81
CA ILE A 11 -4.43 -0.47 17.76
C ILE A 11 -5.82 -0.57 17.12
N LEU A 12 -6.28 0.50 16.46
CA LEU A 12 -7.57 0.49 15.76
C LEU A 12 -7.61 -0.60 14.68
N ASP A 13 -6.50 -0.86 14.00
CA ASP A 13 -6.43 -1.87 12.94
C ASP A 13 -6.78 -3.28 13.40
N PHE A 14 -6.54 -3.58 14.68
CA PHE A 14 -6.89 -4.85 15.29
C PHE A 14 -8.42 -5.03 15.39
N PHE A 15 -9.14 -3.96 15.73
CA PHE A 15 -10.58 -4.00 15.98
C PHE A 15 -11.42 -3.78 14.72
N VAL A 16 -10.89 -3.06 13.73
CA VAL A 16 -11.63 -2.77 12.50
C VAL A 16 -11.79 -4.03 11.64
N ILE A 17 -13.05 -4.38 11.34
CA ILE A 17 -13.41 -5.46 10.42
C ILE A 17 -12.93 -5.13 9.01
N LYS A 18 -12.28 -6.10 8.36
CA LYS A 18 -11.74 -5.95 7.01
C LYS A 18 -12.75 -6.36 5.96
N ASN A 19 -12.90 -5.53 4.94
CA ASN A 19 -13.72 -5.82 3.78
C ASN A 19 -12.87 -6.46 2.67
N LYS A 20 -13.06 -7.77 2.44
CA LYS A 20 -12.32 -8.54 1.43
C LYS A 20 -12.53 -8.05 -0.02
N LYS A 21 -13.56 -7.25 -0.28
CA LYS A 21 -13.83 -6.60 -1.56
C LYS A 21 -13.18 -5.22 -1.68
N LYS A 22 -12.51 -4.72 -0.66
CA LYS A 22 -11.75 -3.46 -0.71
C LYS A 22 -10.26 -3.71 -0.84
N ILE A 23 -9.69 -3.11 -1.88
CA ILE A 23 -8.27 -3.16 -2.20
C ILE A 23 -7.68 -1.77 -2.01
N ALA A 24 -6.56 -1.66 -1.29
CA ALA A 24 -5.83 -0.41 -1.19
C ALA A 24 -4.39 -0.56 -1.70
N PHE A 25 -3.96 0.43 -2.47
CA PHE A 25 -2.61 0.58 -3.01
C PHE A 25 -1.92 1.78 -2.33
N PRO A 26 -1.15 1.57 -1.25
CA PRO A 26 -0.31 2.61 -0.67
C PRO A 26 0.87 2.96 -1.58
N CYS A 27 0.85 4.17 -2.13
CA CYS A 27 1.89 4.75 -2.99
C CYS A 27 2.31 6.11 -2.42
N ILE A 28 3.04 6.08 -1.31
CA ILE A 28 3.49 7.31 -0.61
C ILE A 28 4.66 7.98 -1.33
N ASN A 29 5.58 7.18 -1.87
CA ASN A 29 6.84 7.66 -2.46
C ASN A 29 6.71 7.99 -3.95
N ASP A 30 5.63 7.53 -4.60
CA ASP A 30 5.45 7.71 -6.03
C ASP A 30 4.65 8.99 -6.30
N ASN A 31 5.30 9.95 -6.96
CA ASN A 31 4.64 11.17 -7.42
C ASN A 31 3.73 10.91 -8.65
N GLU A 32 3.91 9.77 -9.32
CA GLU A 32 3.23 9.36 -10.54
C GLU A 32 2.77 7.89 -10.45
N TRP A 33 1.68 7.56 -11.14
CA TRP A 33 1.14 6.19 -11.17
C TRP A 33 1.79 5.37 -12.28
N ARG A 34 2.86 4.65 -11.92
CA ARG A 34 3.66 3.85 -12.87
C ARG A 34 4.03 2.49 -12.29
N GLY A 35 4.66 1.66 -13.13
CA GLY A 35 5.18 0.36 -12.74
C GLY A 35 4.10 -0.69 -12.47
N ASN A 36 4.49 -1.74 -11.75
CA ASN A 36 3.65 -2.93 -11.52
C ASN A 36 2.30 -2.58 -10.88
N CYS A 37 2.25 -1.62 -9.94
CA CYS A 37 1.01 -1.22 -9.29
C CYS A 37 0.01 -0.59 -10.28
N ALA A 38 0.49 0.23 -11.21
CA ALA A 38 -0.38 0.86 -12.19
C ALA A 38 -1.02 -0.15 -13.15
N PHE A 39 -0.24 -1.12 -13.63
CA PHE A 39 -0.74 -2.20 -14.48
C PHE A 39 -1.73 -3.10 -13.74
N LEU A 40 -1.41 -3.49 -12.50
CA LEU A 40 -2.28 -4.32 -11.70
C LEU A 40 -3.60 -3.62 -11.37
N HIS A 41 -3.56 -2.33 -11.04
CA HIS A 41 -4.76 -1.53 -10.84
C HIS A 41 -5.63 -1.48 -12.09
N LYS A 42 -5.05 -1.22 -13.27
CA LYS A 42 -5.79 -1.23 -14.54
C LYS A 42 -6.41 -2.61 -14.81
N TYR A 43 -5.71 -3.69 -14.51
CA TYR A 43 -6.26 -5.04 -14.65
C TYR A 43 -7.47 -5.26 -13.75
N ILE A 44 -7.39 -4.87 -12.48
CA ILE A 44 -8.50 -5.00 -11.52
C ILE A 44 -9.68 -4.12 -11.94
N ASP A 45 -9.43 -2.88 -12.33
CA ASP A 45 -10.49 -1.96 -12.75
C ASP A 45 -11.18 -2.45 -14.04
N TYR A 46 -10.43 -2.98 -15.00
CA TYR A 46 -11.01 -3.47 -16.25
C TYR A 46 -11.81 -4.77 -16.05
N ASN A 47 -11.26 -5.74 -15.29
CA ASN A 47 -11.83 -7.09 -15.22
C ASN A 47 -12.70 -7.34 -13.98
N LEU A 48 -12.43 -6.65 -12.88
CA LEU A 48 -12.94 -7.01 -11.54
C LEU A 48 -13.62 -5.84 -10.81
N LYS A 49 -13.86 -4.70 -11.46
CA LYS A 49 -14.48 -3.51 -10.82
C LYS A 49 -15.85 -3.73 -10.20
N LYS A 50 -16.60 -4.74 -10.66
CA LYS A 50 -17.92 -5.09 -10.09
C LYS A 50 -17.78 -5.79 -8.75
N ASP A 51 -16.67 -6.48 -8.53
CA ASP A 51 -16.42 -7.30 -7.35
C ASP A 51 -15.58 -6.59 -6.31
N TYR A 52 -14.75 -5.63 -6.75
CA TYR A 52 -13.80 -4.93 -5.88
C TYR A 52 -13.89 -3.41 -6.00
N THR A 53 -13.77 -2.76 -4.85
CA THR A 53 -13.52 -1.31 -4.77
C THR A 53 -12.03 -1.09 -4.53
N VAL A 54 -11.41 -0.28 -5.39
CA VAL A 54 -9.97 -0.02 -5.34
C VAL A 54 -9.72 1.42 -4.89
N TYR A 55 -8.79 1.61 -3.96
CA TYR A 55 -8.32 2.92 -3.53
C TYR A 55 -6.81 3.05 -3.71
N VAL A 56 -6.38 4.18 -4.27
CA VAL A 56 -4.97 4.54 -4.40
C VAL A 56 -4.63 5.52 -3.29
N LEU A 57 -3.86 5.08 -2.31
CA LEU A 57 -3.53 5.86 -1.12
C LEU A 57 -2.17 6.54 -1.30
N CYS A 58 -2.20 7.82 -1.64
CA CYS A 58 -1.04 8.56 -2.11
C CYS A 58 -0.58 9.65 -1.13
N GLY A 59 0.64 10.12 -1.31
CA GLY A 59 1.19 11.28 -0.58
C GLY A 59 0.51 12.59 -0.96
N LYS A 60 0.58 13.61 -0.09
CA LYS A 60 -0.10 14.91 -0.28
C LYS A 60 0.26 15.62 -1.59
N LYS A 61 1.48 15.42 -2.07
CA LYS A 61 2.04 16.06 -3.29
C LYS A 61 1.91 15.20 -4.55
N SER A 62 1.26 14.03 -4.47
CA SER A 62 1.13 13.13 -5.62
C SER A 62 0.24 13.75 -6.69
N MET A 63 0.66 13.66 -7.96
CA MET A 63 -0.15 14.15 -9.10
C MET A 63 -1.45 13.35 -9.28
N LEU A 64 -1.54 12.17 -8.67
CA LEU A 64 -2.71 11.28 -8.73
C LEU A 64 -3.94 11.82 -8.04
N LEU A 65 -3.75 12.76 -7.11
CA LEU A 65 -4.85 13.50 -6.51
C LEU A 65 -5.49 14.49 -7.49
N ILE A 66 -4.80 14.80 -8.59
CA ILE A 66 -5.19 15.81 -9.58
C ILE A 66 -5.64 15.14 -10.89
N ASP A 67 -4.95 14.08 -11.31
CA ASP A 67 -5.18 13.32 -12.54
C ASP A 67 -6.59 12.71 -12.61
N SER A 68 -7.36 13.07 -13.66
CA SER A 68 -8.78 12.74 -13.82
C SER A 68 -9.08 11.25 -13.84
N ASP A 69 -8.18 10.44 -14.41
CA ASP A 69 -8.41 9.00 -14.61
C ASP A 69 -8.30 8.22 -13.30
N THR A 70 -7.50 8.71 -12.35
CA THR A 70 -7.36 8.12 -11.00
C THR A 70 -8.07 8.91 -9.91
N LYS A 71 -8.58 10.10 -10.23
CA LYS A 71 -9.09 11.08 -9.25
C LYS A 71 -10.17 10.54 -8.34
N GLU A 72 -11.06 9.71 -8.86
CA GLU A 72 -12.21 9.20 -8.08
C GLU A 72 -11.78 8.25 -6.95
N ASN A 73 -10.66 7.55 -7.13
CA ASN A 73 -10.17 6.52 -6.24
C ASN A 73 -8.85 6.87 -5.53
N ALA A 74 -8.19 7.96 -5.95
CA ALA A 74 -7.00 8.49 -5.29
C ALA A 74 -7.35 9.27 -4.02
N VAL A 75 -6.73 8.93 -2.90
CA VAL A 75 -6.99 9.55 -1.60
C VAL A 75 -5.67 9.81 -0.87
N TYR A 76 -5.54 11.00 -0.28
CA TYR A 76 -4.39 11.29 0.57
C TYR A 76 -4.36 10.34 1.78
N ILE A 77 -3.29 9.55 1.91
CA ILE A 77 -3.20 8.47 2.90
C ILE A 77 -3.35 8.93 4.36
N TYR A 78 -2.86 10.12 4.71
CA TYR A 78 -2.98 10.67 6.07
C TYR A 78 -4.23 11.53 6.27
N SER A 79 -5.15 11.59 5.30
CA SER A 79 -6.49 12.09 5.55
C SER A 79 -7.31 11.06 6.33
N PHE A 80 -8.37 11.51 7.01
CA PHE A 80 -9.31 10.59 7.68
C PHE A 80 -9.83 9.51 6.71
N ARG A 81 -10.20 9.91 5.48
CA ARG A 81 -10.66 9.00 4.42
C ARG A 81 -9.59 7.99 4.01
N GLY A 82 -8.33 8.42 3.89
CA GLY A 82 -7.21 7.55 3.55
C GLY A 82 -6.92 6.51 4.62
N ILE A 83 -6.84 6.94 5.89
CA ILE A 83 -6.66 6.04 7.03
C ILE A 83 -7.84 5.06 7.12
N TRP A 84 -9.07 5.54 6.96
CA TRP A 84 -10.26 4.69 7.00
C TRP A 84 -10.26 3.61 5.92
N HIS A 85 -9.94 3.97 4.68
CA HIS A 85 -9.83 3.00 3.58
C HIS A 85 -8.70 2.01 3.83
N LEU A 86 -7.57 2.46 4.35
CA LEU A 86 -6.47 1.57 4.72
C LEU A 86 -6.85 0.61 5.85
N LEU A 87 -7.56 1.07 6.87
CA LEU A 87 -8.00 0.25 8.00
C LEU A 87 -9.08 -0.75 7.59
N THR A 88 -9.99 -0.38 6.68
CA THR A 88 -11.12 -1.24 6.28
C THR A 88 -10.82 -2.15 5.09
N SER A 89 -9.70 -1.95 4.38
CA SER A 89 -9.32 -2.80 3.25
C SER A 89 -8.93 -4.21 3.71
N GLY A 90 -9.49 -5.22 3.05
CA GLY A 90 -9.15 -6.63 3.25
C GLY A 90 -7.96 -7.09 2.43
N ILE A 91 -7.59 -6.33 1.39
CA ILE A 91 -6.42 -6.58 0.57
C ILE A 91 -5.60 -5.28 0.49
N VAL A 92 -4.31 -5.36 0.76
CA VAL A 92 -3.37 -4.26 0.51
C VAL A 92 -2.21 -4.73 -0.34
N ILE A 93 -1.92 -3.95 -1.37
CA ILE A 93 -0.88 -4.25 -2.34
C ILE A 93 0.19 -3.16 -2.26
N TYR A 94 1.35 -3.54 -1.75
CA TYR A 94 2.52 -2.69 -1.56
C TYR A 94 3.38 -2.71 -2.81
N HIS A 95 3.70 -1.52 -3.32
CA HIS A 95 4.74 -1.36 -4.33
C HIS A 95 6.11 -1.36 -3.64
N HIS A 96 6.32 -0.31 -2.84
CA HIS A 96 7.42 -0.17 -1.89
C HIS A 96 6.94 -0.87 -0.61
N GLY A 97 7.75 -1.74 -0.02
CA GLY A 97 7.36 -2.62 1.09
C GLY A 97 6.56 -1.94 2.21
N PRO A 98 5.92 -2.69 3.11
CA PRO A 98 4.90 -2.19 4.04
C PRO A 98 5.33 -0.98 4.90
N LEU A 99 6.63 -0.82 5.15
CA LEU A 99 7.22 0.31 5.86
C LEU A 99 7.19 1.63 5.08
N ALA A 100 7.10 1.58 3.74
CA ALA A 100 6.94 2.78 2.91
C ALA A 100 5.61 3.48 3.17
N GLY A 101 4.60 2.75 3.66
CA GLY A 101 3.34 3.31 4.15
C GLY A 101 3.48 4.09 5.46
N LEU A 102 4.55 3.88 6.23
CA LEU A 102 4.81 4.44 7.56
C LEU A 102 3.66 4.27 8.58
N ILE A 103 2.71 3.38 8.30
CA ILE A 103 1.66 2.97 9.22
C ILE A 103 1.78 1.44 9.33
N PRO A 104 2.22 0.89 10.47
CA PRO A 104 2.40 -0.54 10.66
C PRO A 104 1.02 -1.19 10.78
N LEU A 105 0.38 -1.46 9.65
CA LEU A 105 -0.96 -2.05 9.57
C LEU A 105 -0.90 -3.43 8.95
N THR A 106 -0.09 -4.29 9.55
CA THR A 106 -0.03 -5.71 9.22
C THR A 106 -1.05 -6.47 10.06
N SER A 107 -2.31 -6.06 10.03
CA SER A 107 -3.36 -6.86 10.66
C SER A 107 -3.41 -8.24 10.01
N PHE A 108 -3.33 -9.30 10.83
CA PHE A 108 -3.46 -10.69 10.41
C PHE A 108 -4.80 -11.00 9.71
N ARG A 109 -5.79 -10.10 9.81
CA ARG A 109 -7.11 -10.21 9.18
C ARG A 109 -7.15 -9.69 7.75
N ARG A 110 -6.00 -9.28 7.21
CA ARG A 110 -5.83 -8.67 5.89
C ARG A 110 -4.84 -9.47 5.06
N LEU A 111 -5.10 -9.57 3.76
CA LEU A 111 -4.12 -10.04 2.79
C LEU A 111 -3.17 -8.89 2.41
N ASN A 112 -1.88 -9.11 2.60
CA ASN A 112 -0.83 -8.14 2.30
C ASN A 112 0.05 -8.72 1.19
N TYR A 113 0.04 -8.09 0.03
CA TYR A 113 0.87 -8.48 -1.11
C TYR A 113 1.96 -7.43 -1.34
N HIS A 114 3.20 -7.86 -1.47
CA HIS A 114 4.31 -7.01 -1.87
C HIS A 114 4.72 -7.41 -3.29
N ILE A 115 4.54 -6.50 -4.26
CA ILE A 115 4.80 -6.80 -5.67
C ILE A 115 6.19 -6.34 -6.15
N ASN A 116 7.00 -5.75 -5.26
CA ASN A 116 8.32 -5.20 -5.53
C ASN A 116 8.35 -4.23 -6.74
N HIS A 117 9.52 -3.70 -7.06
CA HIS A 117 9.73 -2.75 -8.16
C HIS A 117 10.52 -3.32 -9.34
N GLY A 118 10.83 -4.61 -9.32
CA GLY A 118 11.59 -5.28 -10.37
C GLY A 118 12.66 -6.21 -9.82
N ILE A 119 13.48 -6.72 -10.74
CA ILE A 119 14.61 -7.58 -10.42
C ILE A 119 15.75 -6.70 -9.92
N HIS A 120 16.28 -7.02 -8.74
CA HIS A 120 17.39 -6.28 -8.15
C HIS A 120 18.70 -6.64 -8.85
N PHE A 121 19.35 -5.63 -9.45
CA PHE A 121 20.73 -5.77 -9.96
C PHE A 121 21.78 -5.44 -8.89
N LYS A 122 21.43 -4.59 -7.92
CA LYS A 122 22.27 -4.27 -6.76
C LYS A 122 21.85 -5.14 -5.58
N LYS A 123 22.79 -5.46 -4.70
CA LYS A 123 22.50 -6.07 -3.40
C LYS A 123 21.54 -5.18 -2.62
N VAL A 124 20.50 -5.78 -2.05
CA VAL A 124 19.49 -5.12 -1.22
C VAL A 124 19.20 -5.96 0.01
N GLU A 125 18.64 -5.32 1.05
CA GLU A 125 18.18 -5.99 2.27
C GLU A 125 19.26 -6.90 2.88
N LEU A 126 18.97 -8.19 3.04
CA LEU A 126 19.87 -9.18 3.63
C LEU A 126 21.18 -9.35 2.84
N ALA A 127 21.18 -9.06 1.54
CA ALA A 127 22.40 -9.08 0.73
C ALA A 127 23.39 -7.95 1.07
N LEU A 128 22.96 -6.93 1.81
CA LEU A 128 23.83 -5.89 2.36
C LEU A 128 24.34 -6.23 3.76
N ASP A 129 23.77 -7.22 4.45
CA ASP A 129 24.17 -7.62 5.78
C ASP A 129 25.37 -8.60 5.69
N PRO A 130 26.59 -8.18 6.10
CA PRO A 130 27.76 -9.05 6.07
C PRO A 130 27.68 -10.22 7.05
N HIS A 131 26.71 -10.21 7.97
CA HIS A 131 26.49 -11.24 8.97
C HIS A 131 25.30 -12.15 8.66
N SER A 132 24.59 -11.93 7.54
CA SER A 132 23.45 -12.79 7.15
C SER A 132 23.90 -14.24 6.94
N GLU A 133 23.33 -15.16 7.72
CA GLU A 133 23.58 -16.60 7.59
C GLU A 133 22.77 -17.23 6.45
N GLU A 134 21.69 -16.59 5.99
CA GLU A 134 20.85 -17.08 4.90
C GLU A 134 21.55 -17.07 3.53
N LEU A 135 22.64 -16.32 3.38
CA LEU A 135 23.46 -16.27 2.16
C LEU A 135 24.67 -17.23 2.16
N LYS A 136 24.87 -17.98 3.25
CA LYS A 136 26.01 -18.91 3.40
C LYS A 136 25.72 -20.35 2.94
N ASN A 137 24.50 -20.64 2.51
CA ASN A 137 24.08 -21.91 1.89
C ASN A 137 23.83 -21.73 0.38
#